data_AF-A0A9L0QZD7-F1
#
_entry.id   AF-A0A9L0QZD7-F1
#
_cell.length_a   1.000
_cell.length_b   1.000
_cell.length_c   1.000
_cell.angle_alpha   90.00
_cell.angle_beta   90.00
_cell.angle_gamma   90.00
#
_symmetry.space_group_name_H-M   'P 1'
#
loop_
_entity.id
_entity.type
_entity.pdbx_description
1 polymer ?
#
loop_
_entity_poly.entity_id
_entity_poly.type
_entity_poly.pdbx_seq_one_letter_code
_entity_poly.pdbx_strand_id
1 'polypeptide(L)'
;GFEPGSLSLKSGSVPRSFLPWRKEPWCRKSVGFGAGQALVSSVLVVVYFVKVAWAWTFCLLLPFIALTNYHLTGKAGLVLRRLSTLLVGTAIWYVCTTLFSNIEHYTGSCFQSPALEGVRNEHQSKQQCHGEGGFWDGFDISGHSFLLTFCALMIVEEMAVLHEVKTDRSHCLHAAITALVVALGFLTLIWVWMFLCTAVYFHNLSQKVFGTLFGLLGWYGTYGFWYLKSFSPGLPPQSCSLNLKRDSYKE
;
A
#
# COMPACT_ATOMS: atom_id res chain seq x y z
N GLY A 1 32.01 40.53 32.08
CA GLY A 1 30.61 40.32 31.74
C GLY A 1 30.51 40.25 30.24
N PHE A 2 30.14 39.09 29.71
CA PHE A 2 30.04 38.81 28.28
C PHE A 2 28.62 39.19 27.84
N GLU A 3 28.47 40.30 27.12
CA GLU A 3 27.24 40.64 26.38
C GLU A 3 27.32 39.96 25.01
N PRO A 4 26.42 39.03 24.65
CA PRO A 4 26.44 38.42 23.34
C PRO A 4 25.64 39.27 22.34
N GLY A 5 26.33 39.65 21.25
CA GLY A 5 25.77 40.37 20.13
C GLY A 5 24.63 39.63 19.41
N SER A 6 23.69 40.43 18.92
CA SER A 6 22.60 40.06 18.04
C SER A 6 23.09 39.42 16.74
N LEU A 7 22.92 38.11 16.57
CA LEU A 7 22.98 37.45 15.27
C LEU A 7 21.60 37.51 14.61
N SER A 8 21.48 38.40 13.62
CA SER A 8 20.36 38.44 12.68
C SER A 8 20.43 37.20 11.79
N LEU A 9 19.61 36.19 12.07
CA LEU A 9 19.45 35.02 11.21
C LEU A 9 18.56 35.42 10.02
N LYS A 10 19.20 35.63 8.87
CA LYS A 10 18.56 35.77 7.56
C LYS A 10 17.49 34.69 7.40
N SER A 11 16.26 35.14 7.15
CA SER A 11 15.15 34.33 6.67
C SER A 11 15.59 33.59 5.42
N GLY A 12 15.94 32.30 5.57
CA GLY A 12 16.12 31.41 4.45
C GLY A 12 14.78 31.26 3.74
N SER A 13 14.73 31.67 2.48
CA SER A 13 13.59 31.47 1.59
C SER A 13 13.28 29.97 1.47
N VAL A 14 12.22 29.54 2.16
CA VAL A 14 11.69 28.17 2.09
C VAL A 14 10.99 27.99 0.73
N PRO A 15 11.22 26.87 0.01
CA PRO A 15 10.56 26.59 -1.27
C PRO A 15 9.03 26.62 -1.12
N ARG A 16 8.32 27.20 -2.10
CA ARG A 16 6.84 27.34 -2.07
C ARG A 16 6.08 26.01 -1.92
N SER A 17 6.72 24.87 -2.16
CA SER A 17 6.17 23.52 -1.97
C SER A 17 5.89 23.15 -0.51
N PHE A 18 6.44 23.88 0.47
CA PHE A 18 6.29 23.59 1.91
C PHE A 18 5.24 24.46 2.62
N LEU A 19 4.61 25.41 1.93
CA LEU A 19 3.57 26.27 2.51
C LEU A 19 2.27 25.55 2.92
N PRO A 20 1.81 24.46 2.25
CA PRO A 20 0.55 23.80 2.62
C PRO A 20 0.62 23.06 3.97
N TRP A 21 1.80 22.63 4.40
CA TRP A 21 1.99 21.73 5.55
C TRP A 21 2.16 22.43 6.90
N ARG A 22 2.17 23.78 6.94
CA ARG A 22 2.27 24.55 8.19
C ARG A 22 0.94 24.61 8.96
N LYS A 23 -0.18 24.19 8.37
CA LYS A 23 -1.53 24.37 8.94
C LYS A 23 -2.08 23.16 9.70
N GLU A 24 -1.32 22.08 9.87
CA GLU A 24 -1.75 20.98 10.73
C GLU A 24 -1.68 21.38 12.23
N PRO A 25 -2.76 21.17 13.02
CA PRO A 25 -2.80 21.56 14.44
C PRO A 25 -1.77 20.84 15.33
N TRP A 26 -1.13 19.78 14.83
CA TRP A 26 -0.08 19.03 15.52
C TRP A 26 1.24 19.80 15.67
N CYS A 27 1.55 20.73 14.76
CA CYS A 27 2.80 21.51 14.84
C CYS A 27 2.81 22.54 15.99
N ARG A 28 1.66 22.85 16.62
CA ARG A 28 1.58 23.88 17.68
C ARG A 28 1.64 23.32 19.10
N LYS A 29 1.56 22.00 19.28
CA LYS A 29 1.72 21.36 20.60
C LYS A 29 3.00 20.52 20.63
N SER A 30 4.14 21.18 20.70
CA SER A 30 5.42 20.52 20.98
C SER A 30 6.20 21.35 21.99
N VAL A 31 5.77 21.26 23.25
CA VAL A 31 6.65 21.39 24.42
C VAL A 31 6.30 20.22 25.33
N GLY A 32 7.07 19.13 25.23
CA GLY A 32 6.87 17.88 25.98
C GLY A 32 7.88 16.81 25.53
N PHE A 33 9.00 16.76 26.24
CA PHE A 33 10.26 16.08 25.93
C PHE A 33 10.17 14.53 25.96
N GLY A 34 10.86 13.84 25.05
CA GLY A 34 11.29 12.43 25.22
C GLY A 34 10.52 11.38 24.39
N ALA A 35 9.31 10.99 24.80
CA ALA A 35 8.59 9.87 24.18
C ALA A 35 7.96 10.21 22.82
N GLY A 36 7.57 11.47 22.62
CA GLY A 36 6.93 11.93 21.38
C GLY A 36 7.87 11.89 20.16
N GLN A 37 9.18 12.02 20.35
CA GLN A 37 10.12 12.14 19.23
C GLN A 37 10.51 10.78 18.62
N ALA A 38 10.57 9.73 19.43
CA ALA A 38 10.69 8.34 18.97
C ALA A 38 9.39 7.84 18.33
N LEU A 39 8.24 8.25 18.87
CA LEU A 39 6.92 7.94 18.33
C LEU A 39 6.67 8.60 16.96
N VAL A 40 7.01 9.88 16.81
CA VAL A 40 6.90 10.61 15.52
C VAL A 40 7.88 10.06 14.48
N SER A 41 9.11 9.70 14.90
CA SER A 41 10.07 9.01 14.02
C SER A 41 9.54 7.65 13.55
N SER A 42 8.89 6.89 14.44
CA SER A 42 8.28 5.59 14.10
C SER A 42 7.13 5.76 13.10
N VAL A 43 6.27 6.77 13.27
CA VAL A 43 5.16 7.05 12.34
C VAL A 43 5.68 7.50 10.96
N LEU A 44 6.71 8.35 10.92
CA LEU A 44 7.34 8.77 9.66
C LEU A 44 7.99 7.61 8.93
N VAL A 45 8.74 6.75 9.62
CA VAL A 45 9.32 5.52 9.04
C VAL A 45 8.22 4.63 8.47
N VAL A 46 7.11 4.48 9.19
CA VAL A 46 5.95 3.70 8.72
C VAL A 46 5.38 4.31 7.43
N VAL A 47 5.11 5.62 7.41
CA VAL A 47 4.56 6.30 6.23
C VAL A 47 5.50 6.23 5.01
N TYR A 48 6.80 6.42 5.21
CA TYR A 48 7.80 6.26 4.14
C TYR A 48 7.88 4.80 3.66
N PHE A 49 7.85 3.83 4.56
CA PHE A 49 7.91 2.41 4.21
C PHE A 49 6.64 1.96 3.47
N VAL A 50 5.45 2.48 3.81
CA VAL A 50 4.22 2.21 3.05
C VAL A 50 4.30 2.75 1.62
N LYS A 51 4.92 3.92 1.40
CA LYS A 51 5.08 4.45 0.02
C LYS A 51 5.89 3.52 -0.88
N VAL A 52 6.81 2.75 -0.30
CA VAL A 52 7.65 1.79 -1.01
C VAL A 52 7.10 0.36 -0.89
N ALA A 53 5.95 0.16 -0.23
CA ALA A 53 5.40 -1.17 0.05
C ALA A 53 5.16 -2.00 -1.21
N TRP A 54 4.67 -1.36 -2.28
CA TRP A 54 4.49 -2.01 -3.56
C TRP A 54 5.81 -2.48 -4.17
N ALA A 55 6.87 -1.68 -4.08
CA ALA A 55 8.19 -2.04 -4.59
C ALA A 55 8.82 -3.22 -3.82
N TRP A 56 8.68 -3.25 -2.49
CA TRP A 56 9.14 -4.40 -1.68
C TRP A 56 8.39 -5.68 -2.01
N THR A 57 7.07 -5.56 -2.17
CA THR A 57 6.19 -6.68 -2.54
C THR A 57 6.57 -7.23 -3.92
N PHE A 58 6.78 -6.34 -4.89
CA PHE A 58 7.23 -6.71 -6.24
C PHE A 58 8.62 -7.36 -6.24
N CYS A 59 9.57 -6.79 -5.49
CA CYS A 59 10.96 -7.26 -5.40
C CYS A 59 11.06 -8.71 -4.89
N LEU A 60 10.21 -9.10 -3.93
CA LEU A 60 10.20 -10.46 -3.40
C LEU A 60 9.28 -11.41 -4.18
N LEU A 61 8.11 -10.95 -4.64
CA LEU A 61 7.17 -11.79 -5.40
C LEU A 61 7.68 -12.13 -6.80
N LEU A 62 8.34 -11.21 -7.50
CA LEU A 62 8.83 -11.46 -8.86
C LEU A 62 9.79 -12.66 -8.93
N PRO A 63 10.90 -12.73 -8.16
CA PRO A 63 11.79 -13.89 -8.20
C PRO A 63 11.11 -15.15 -7.68
N PHE A 64 10.20 -15.03 -6.70
CA PHE A 64 9.44 -16.18 -6.18
C PHE A 64 8.53 -16.80 -7.25
N ILE A 65 7.70 -16.00 -7.92
CA ILE A 65 6.81 -16.45 -8.99
C ILE A 65 7.62 -16.99 -10.18
N ALA A 66 8.69 -16.28 -10.57
CA ALA A 66 9.55 -16.71 -11.67
C ALA A 66 10.18 -18.07 -11.39
N LEU A 67 10.80 -18.25 -10.22
CA LEU A 67 11.49 -19.48 -9.86
C LEU A 67 10.50 -20.65 -9.74
N THR A 68 9.44 -20.49 -8.93
CA THR A 68 8.44 -21.56 -8.71
C THR A 68 7.78 -22.02 -10.01
N ASN A 69 7.33 -21.09 -10.87
CA ASN A 69 6.66 -21.44 -12.12
C ASN A 69 7.62 -21.96 -13.19
N TYR A 70 8.86 -21.45 -13.23
CA TYR A 70 9.88 -21.98 -14.13
C TYR A 70 10.20 -23.44 -13.79
N HIS A 71 10.30 -23.78 -12.51
CA HIS A 71 10.49 -25.16 -12.07
C HIS A 71 9.30 -26.07 -12.39
N LEU A 72 8.08 -25.62 -12.12
CA LEU A 72 6.88 -26.44 -12.33
C LEU A 72 6.56 -26.68 -13.81
N THR A 73 6.84 -25.69 -14.66
CA THR A 73 6.31 -25.67 -16.03
C THR A 73 7.39 -25.74 -17.10
N GLY A 74 8.62 -25.27 -16.82
CA GLY A 74 9.75 -25.22 -17.76
C GLY A 74 9.57 -24.28 -18.97
N LYS A 75 8.40 -23.66 -19.15
CA LYS A 75 8.05 -22.84 -20.32
C LYS A 75 8.00 -21.35 -19.97
N ALA A 76 8.89 -20.57 -20.58
CA ALA A 76 8.98 -19.12 -20.36
C ALA A 76 7.66 -18.37 -20.62
N GLY A 77 6.87 -18.77 -21.64
CA GLY A 77 5.59 -18.14 -21.94
C GLY A 77 4.55 -18.27 -20.82
N LEU A 78 4.53 -19.40 -20.12
CA LEU A 78 3.63 -19.61 -18.97
C LEU A 78 4.12 -18.85 -17.74
N VAL A 79 5.44 -18.75 -17.54
CA VAL A 79 6.02 -17.90 -16.48
C VAL A 79 5.70 -16.43 -16.71
N LEU A 80 5.86 -15.92 -17.95
CA LEU A 80 5.56 -14.52 -18.26
C LEU A 80 4.08 -14.20 -18.05
N ARG A 81 3.19 -15.13 -18.43
CA ARG A 81 1.75 -15.03 -18.15
C ARG A 81 1.49 -14.93 -16.64
N ARG A 82 2.21 -15.67 -15.80
CA ARG A 82 2.10 -15.56 -14.33
C ARG A 82 2.65 -14.26 -13.78
N LEU A 83 3.77 -13.77 -14.32
CA LEU A 83 4.31 -12.46 -13.93
C LEU A 83 3.35 -11.32 -14.25
N SER A 84 2.45 -11.48 -15.24
CA SER A 84 1.42 -10.49 -15.54
C SER A 84 0.43 -10.25 -14.39
N THR A 85 0.33 -11.14 -13.38
CA THR A 85 -0.38 -10.88 -12.13
C THR A 85 0.11 -9.61 -11.43
N LEU A 86 1.43 -9.36 -11.44
CA LEU A 86 2.01 -8.17 -10.82
C LEU A 86 1.67 -6.89 -11.61
N LEU A 87 1.55 -7.00 -12.93
CA LEU A 87 1.10 -5.91 -13.79
C LEU A 87 -0.37 -5.56 -13.49
N VAL A 88 -1.24 -6.58 -13.40
CA VAL A 88 -2.65 -6.41 -13.03
C VAL A 88 -2.77 -5.78 -11.64
N GLY A 89 -1.98 -6.25 -10.67
CA GLY A 89 -1.91 -5.65 -9.33
C GLY A 89 -1.54 -4.18 -9.35
N THR A 90 -0.56 -3.79 -10.18
CA THR A 90 -0.14 -2.39 -10.34
C THR A 90 -1.26 -1.54 -10.94
N ALA A 91 -1.99 -2.08 -11.93
CA ALA A 91 -3.12 -1.40 -12.54
C ALA A 91 -4.26 -1.18 -11.54
N ILE A 92 -4.62 -2.18 -10.75
CA ILE A 92 -5.65 -2.07 -9.71
C ILE A 92 -5.26 -1.04 -8.66
N TRP A 93 -4.01 -1.10 -8.19
CA TRP A 93 -3.51 -0.12 -7.24
C TRP A 93 -3.61 1.31 -7.79
N TYR A 94 -3.17 1.54 -9.03
CA TYR A 94 -3.23 2.84 -9.68
C TYR A 94 -4.68 3.36 -9.84
N VAL A 95 -5.60 2.49 -10.29
CA VAL A 95 -7.01 2.85 -10.45
C VAL A 95 -7.66 3.17 -9.11
N CYS A 96 -7.48 2.32 -8.09
CA CYS A 96 -8.06 2.52 -6.76
C CYS A 96 -7.52 3.79 -6.09
N THR A 97 -6.21 4.02 -6.15
CA THR A 97 -5.62 5.26 -5.58
C THR A 97 -6.11 6.52 -6.27
N THR A 98 -6.24 6.49 -7.60
CA THR A 98 -6.82 7.60 -8.37
C THR A 98 -8.28 7.83 -7.99
N LEU A 99 -9.07 6.76 -7.82
CA LEU A 99 -10.45 6.85 -7.36
C LEU A 99 -10.56 7.47 -5.97
N PHE A 100 -9.70 7.09 -5.03
CA PHE A 100 -9.70 7.67 -3.68
C PHE A 100 -9.41 9.18 -3.72
N SER A 101 -8.42 9.61 -4.52
CA SER A 101 -8.13 11.05 -4.70
C SER A 101 -9.30 11.80 -5.33
N ASN A 102 -10.02 11.18 -6.26
CA ASN A 102 -11.21 11.78 -6.86
C ASN A 102 -12.35 11.89 -5.84
N ILE A 103 -12.60 10.85 -5.04
CA ILE A 103 -13.64 10.87 -3.99
C ILE A 103 -13.36 11.97 -2.97
N GLU A 104 -12.11 12.11 -2.51
CA GLU A 104 -11.71 13.19 -1.61
C GLU A 104 -11.96 14.58 -2.22
N HIS A 105 -11.73 14.74 -3.53
CA HIS A 105 -11.97 16.00 -4.24
C HIS A 105 -13.45 16.34 -4.41
N TYR A 106 -14.32 15.34 -4.61
CA TYR A 106 -15.76 15.56 -4.76
C TYR A 106 -16.50 15.70 -3.43
N THR A 107 -16.08 14.98 -2.40
CA THR A 107 -16.75 14.96 -1.09
C THR A 107 -16.27 16.05 -0.14
N GLY A 108 -15.16 16.70 -0.46
CA GLY A 108 -14.59 17.72 0.40
C GLY A 108 -15.23 19.09 0.25
N SER A 109 -15.13 19.86 1.33
CA SER A 109 -15.57 21.25 1.40
C SER A 109 -14.42 22.12 1.91
N CYS A 110 -14.38 23.36 1.44
CA CYS A 110 -13.39 24.34 1.89
C CYS A 110 -13.88 25.07 3.13
N PHE A 111 -13.09 25.05 4.21
CA PHE A 111 -13.35 25.79 5.44
C PHE A 111 -12.37 26.96 5.58
N GLN A 112 -12.90 28.18 5.71
CA GLN A 112 -12.16 29.39 6.11
C GLN A 112 -12.38 29.57 7.63
N SER A 113 -11.33 29.87 8.39
CA SER A 113 -11.30 29.97 9.87
C SER A 113 -12.45 30.82 10.51
N PRO A 114 -12.76 30.63 11.81
CA PRO A 114 -14.12 30.66 12.40
C PRO A 114 -14.72 32.05 12.70
N ALA A 115 -14.28 33.13 12.07
CA ALA A 115 -14.67 34.50 12.42
C ALA A 115 -15.43 35.26 11.32
N LEU A 116 -15.76 34.63 10.19
CA LEU A 116 -16.58 35.27 9.17
C LEU A 116 -17.65 34.30 8.65
N GLU A 117 -18.83 34.53 9.17
CA GLU A 117 -20.11 33.93 8.84
C GLU A 117 -20.39 34.06 7.34
N GLY A 118 -20.40 32.92 6.65
CA GLY A 118 -20.65 32.87 5.22
C GLY A 118 -20.26 31.53 4.66
N VAL A 119 -21.13 30.53 4.81
CA VAL A 119 -21.06 29.28 4.04
C VAL A 119 -21.14 29.68 2.57
N ARG A 120 -19.98 29.81 1.92
CA ARG A 120 -19.90 29.91 0.46
C ARG A 120 -20.26 28.54 -0.08
N ASN A 121 -21.54 28.39 -0.39
CA ASN A 121 -22.09 27.24 -1.09
C ASN A 121 -21.34 27.00 -2.40
N GLU A 122 -21.14 25.72 -2.68
CA GLU A 122 -20.78 25.10 -3.97
C GLU A 122 -19.35 25.27 -4.51
N HIS A 123 -18.63 24.14 -4.45
CA HIS A 123 -17.60 23.69 -5.38
C HIS A 123 -16.48 24.68 -5.75
N GLN A 124 -15.71 25.15 -4.76
CA GLN A 124 -14.33 25.58 -5.00
C GLN A 124 -13.42 24.35 -5.10
N SER A 125 -12.49 24.34 -6.05
CA SER A 125 -11.51 23.25 -6.17
C SER A 125 -10.53 23.24 -4.98
N LYS A 126 -10.03 22.05 -4.59
CA LYS A 126 -8.98 21.88 -3.55
C LYS A 126 -7.81 22.85 -3.72
N GLN A 127 -7.35 23.08 -4.95
CA GLN A 127 -6.26 24.01 -5.25
C GLN A 127 -6.63 25.47 -4.94
N GLN A 128 -7.85 25.88 -5.27
CA GLN A 128 -8.34 27.23 -5.01
C GLN A 128 -8.56 27.47 -3.51
N CYS A 129 -9.10 26.49 -2.79
CA CYS A 129 -9.26 26.53 -1.33
C CYS A 129 -7.92 26.76 -0.62
N HIS A 130 -6.88 26.00 -0.99
CA HIS A 130 -5.55 26.18 -0.41
C HIS A 130 -4.90 27.50 -0.82
N GLY A 131 -5.15 27.98 -2.05
CA GLY A 131 -4.67 29.28 -2.53
C GLY A 131 -5.23 30.46 -1.75
N GLU A 132 -6.48 30.36 -1.26
CA GLU A 132 -7.15 31.36 -0.42
C GLU A 132 -6.85 31.18 1.08
N GLY A 133 -6.01 30.21 1.42
CA GLY A 133 -5.61 29.91 2.80
C GLY A 133 -6.64 29.11 3.59
N GLY A 134 -7.64 28.53 2.95
CA GLY A 134 -8.61 27.62 3.55
C GLY A 134 -8.02 26.23 3.87
N PHE A 135 -8.75 25.47 4.67
CA PHE A 135 -8.48 24.05 4.95
C PHE A 135 -9.56 23.20 4.27
N TRP A 136 -9.13 22.19 3.51
CA TRP A 136 -10.02 21.27 2.82
C TRP A 136 -10.33 20.08 3.73
N ASP A 137 -11.58 19.90 4.11
CA ASP A 137 -12.03 18.75 4.90
C ASP A 137 -13.00 17.93 4.06
N GLY A 138 -12.64 16.68 3.80
CA GLY A 138 -13.35 15.77 2.91
C GLY A 138 -13.19 14.33 3.33
N PHE A 139 -13.96 13.44 2.70
CA PHE A 139 -13.90 12.02 3.04
C PHE A 139 -12.64 11.37 2.44
N ASP A 140 -11.57 11.35 3.23
CA ASP A 140 -10.30 10.73 2.86
C ASP A 140 -10.32 9.21 3.13
N ILE A 141 -10.38 8.40 2.07
CA ILE A 141 -10.24 6.94 2.19
C ILE A 141 -8.77 6.61 2.38
N SER A 142 -8.44 5.81 3.40
CA SER A 142 -7.05 5.43 3.67
C SER A 142 -6.48 4.55 2.56
N GLY A 143 -5.80 5.17 1.59
CA GLY A 143 -5.06 4.47 0.53
C GLY A 143 -3.94 3.59 1.09
N HIS A 144 -3.39 3.93 2.25
CA HIS A 144 -2.41 3.11 2.96
C HIS A 144 -3.02 1.81 3.49
N SER A 145 -4.23 1.88 4.08
CA SER A 145 -4.95 0.70 4.53
C SER A 145 -5.30 -0.22 3.36
N PHE A 146 -5.77 0.35 2.25
CA PHE A 146 -6.00 -0.38 1.00
C PHE A 146 -4.75 -1.10 0.50
N LEU A 147 -3.63 -0.38 0.34
CA LEU A 147 -2.40 -0.94 -0.23
C LEU A 147 -1.83 -2.05 0.66
N LEU A 148 -1.81 -1.85 1.98
CA LEU A 148 -1.31 -2.84 2.94
C LEU A 148 -2.14 -4.12 2.93
N THR A 149 -3.47 -4.00 2.97
CA THR A 149 -4.37 -5.16 2.89
C THR A 149 -4.23 -5.87 1.55
N PHE A 150 -4.20 -5.13 0.44
CA PHE A 150 -4.09 -5.70 -0.90
C PHE A 150 -2.77 -6.46 -1.10
N CYS A 151 -1.64 -5.87 -0.70
CA CYS A 151 -0.33 -6.55 -0.75
C CYS A 151 -0.30 -7.81 0.11
N ALA A 152 -0.81 -7.75 1.34
CA ALA A 152 -0.81 -8.90 2.25
C ALA A 152 -1.62 -10.08 1.67
N LEU A 153 -2.83 -9.81 1.14
CA LEU A 153 -3.67 -10.84 0.52
C LEU A 153 -3.02 -11.43 -0.73
N MET A 154 -2.42 -10.59 -1.57
CA MET A 154 -1.70 -11.04 -2.77
C MET A 154 -0.53 -11.96 -2.43
N ILE A 155 0.27 -11.61 -1.41
CA ILE A 155 1.38 -12.45 -0.96
C ILE A 155 0.87 -13.80 -0.45
N VAL A 156 -0.17 -13.81 0.39
CA VAL A 156 -0.74 -15.05 0.94
C VAL A 156 -1.23 -15.98 -0.16
N GLU A 157 -1.92 -15.47 -1.18
CA GLU A 157 -2.38 -16.28 -2.30
C GLU A 157 -1.22 -16.84 -3.13
N GLU A 158 -0.25 -16.02 -3.52
CA GLU A 158 0.89 -16.51 -4.31
C GLU A 158 1.72 -17.53 -3.50
N MET A 159 1.80 -17.39 -2.18
CA MET A 159 2.47 -18.37 -1.31
C MET A 159 1.75 -19.72 -1.22
N ALA A 160 0.49 -19.85 -1.64
CA ALA A 160 -0.25 -21.12 -1.61
C ALA A 160 0.40 -22.22 -2.47
N VAL A 161 1.20 -21.84 -3.49
CA VAL A 161 1.95 -22.79 -4.35
C VAL A 161 3.04 -23.58 -3.60
N LEU A 162 3.41 -23.14 -2.39
CA LEU A 162 4.49 -23.72 -1.60
C LEU A 162 4.30 -25.22 -1.32
N HIS A 163 3.05 -25.66 -1.14
CA HIS A 163 2.75 -27.06 -0.81
C HIS A 163 3.23 -28.02 -1.92
N GLU A 164 3.13 -27.60 -3.18
CA GLU A 164 3.53 -28.42 -4.33
C GLU A 164 5.05 -28.45 -4.52
N VAL A 165 5.72 -27.32 -4.28
CA VAL A 165 7.18 -27.19 -4.48
C VAL A 165 7.98 -27.93 -3.41
N LYS A 166 7.40 -28.17 -2.22
CA LYS A 166 8.04 -28.87 -1.12
C LYS A 166 8.34 -30.35 -1.41
N THR A 167 7.68 -30.93 -2.42
CA THR A 167 7.67 -32.39 -2.70
C THR A 167 8.81 -32.87 -3.59
N ASP A 168 9.48 -31.99 -4.34
CA ASP A 168 10.51 -32.39 -5.32
C ASP A 168 11.80 -31.60 -5.07
N ARG A 169 12.94 -32.25 -4.76
CA ARG A 169 14.13 -31.47 -4.31
C ARG A 169 15.53 -31.94 -4.69
N SER A 170 16.20 -30.98 -5.36
CA SER A 170 17.65 -30.71 -5.32
C SER A 170 18.01 -29.72 -4.19
N HIS A 171 19.15 -29.90 -3.52
CA HIS A 171 19.43 -29.25 -2.23
C HIS A 171 19.53 -27.71 -2.25
N CYS A 172 20.11 -27.09 -3.28
CA CYS A 172 20.34 -25.63 -3.32
C CYS A 172 19.06 -24.84 -3.67
N LEU A 173 18.28 -25.34 -4.61
CA LEU A 173 17.12 -24.63 -5.14
C LEU A 173 16.03 -24.42 -4.09
N HIS A 174 15.59 -25.48 -3.43
CA HIS A 174 14.52 -25.32 -2.44
C HIS A 174 15.05 -24.53 -1.23
N ALA A 175 16.37 -24.37 -1.01
CA ALA A 175 16.89 -23.46 0.01
C ALA A 175 16.63 -22.00 -0.39
N ALA A 176 16.87 -21.63 -1.65
CA ALA A 176 16.53 -20.32 -2.18
C ALA A 176 15.01 -20.05 -2.14
N ILE A 177 14.19 -21.03 -2.54
CA ILE A 177 12.72 -20.89 -2.49
C ILE A 177 12.23 -20.76 -1.04
N THR A 178 12.75 -21.58 -0.12
CA THR A 178 12.40 -21.49 1.31
C THR A 178 12.81 -20.14 1.88
N ALA A 179 13.99 -19.61 1.53
CA ALA A 179 14.42 -18.28 1.97
C ALA A 179 13.47 -17.18 1.46
N LEU A 180 13.04 -17.24 0.19
CA LEU A 180 12.06 -16.29 -0.37
C LEU A 180 10.69 -16.38 0.34
N VAL A 181 10.21 -17.59 0.62
CA VAL A 181 8.96 -17.83 1.36
C VAL A 181 9.03 -17.24 2.75
N VAL A 182 10.14 -17.48 3.46
CA VAL A 182 10.36 -16.92 4.79
C VAL A 182 10.38 -15.39 4.73
N ALA A 183 11.09 -14.81 3.75
CA ALA A 183 11.12 -13.36 3.54
C ALA A 183 9.74 -12.77 3.23
N LEU A 184 8.94 -13.41 2.37
CA LEU A 184 7.56 -13.02 2.07
C LEU A 184 6.63 -13.11 3.29
N GLY A 185 6.81 -14.15 4.12
CA GLY A 185 6.10 -14.29 5.38
C GLY A 185 6.42 -13.16 6.35
N PHE A 186 7.70 -12.84 6.55
CA PHE A 186 8.12 -11.69 7.36
C PHE A 186 7.58 -10.37 6.81
N LEU A 187 7.62 -10.18 5.49
CA LEU A 187 7.07 -8.97 4.85
C LEU A 187 5.55 -8.84 5.10
N THR A 188 4.81 -9.95 5.03
CA THR A 188 3.38 -9.98 5.33
C THR A 188 3.10 -9.64 6.80
N LEU A 189 3.87 -10.18 7.73
CA LEU A 189 3.77 -9.83 9.15
C LEU A 189 4.03 -8.34 9.38
N ILE A 190 5.02 -7.76 8.70
CA ILE A 190 5.30 -6.32 8.74
C ILE A 190 4.08 -5.54 8.24
N TRP A 191 3.45 -5.94 7.13
CA TRP A 191 2.25 -5.26 6.62
C TRP A 191 1.07 -5.30 7.58
N VAL A 192 0.81 -6.46 8.19
CA VAL A 192 -0.25 -6.60 9.20
C VAL A 192 0.05 -5.76 10.43
N TRP A 193 1.31 -5.77 10.90
CA TRP A 193 1.74 -4.95 12.03
C TRP A 193 1.57 -3.46 11.74
N MET A 194 2.02 -2.99 10.58
CA MET A 194 1.87 -1.59 10.17
C MET A 194 0.39 -1.19 10.05
N PHE A 195 -0.44 -2.06 9.48
CA PHE A 195 -1.88 -1.84 9.45
C PHE A 195 -2.45 -1.70 10.88
N LEU A 196 -2.07 -2.59 11.80
CA LEU A 196 -2.52 -2.52 13.20
C LEU A 196 -2.05 -1.24 13.90
N CYS A 197 -0.80 -0.83 13.72
CA CYS A 197 -0.30 0.44 14.24
C CYS A 197 -1.12 1.61 13.68
N THR A 198 -1.36 1.66 12.37
CA THR A 198 -2.21 2.71 11.79
C THR A 198 -3.64 2.65 12.34
N ALA A 199 -4.18 1.44 12.60
CA ALA A 199 -5.50 1.24 13.17
C ALA A 199 -5.64 1.84 14.57
N VAL A 200 -4.62 1.68 15.43
CA VAL A 200 -4.62 2.17 16.81
C VAL A 200 -4.36 3.68 16.90
N TYR A 201 -3.54 4.26 16.01
CA TYR A 201 -3.12 5.67 16.13
C TYR A 201 -4.11 6.71 15.57
N PHE A 202 -4.98 6.33 14.63
CA PHE A 202 -5.91 7.29 13.99
C PHE A 202 -7.36 7.02 14.40
N HIS A 203 -8.08 8.06 14.83
CA HIS A 203 -9.43 7.91 15.39
C HIS A 203 -10.52 7.57 14.36
N ASN A 204 -10.30 7.83 13.06
CA ASN A 204 -11.29 7.55 12.01
C ASN A 204 -11.24 6.09 11.55
N LEU A 205 -12.00 5.22 12.22
CA LEU A 205 -12.11 3.80 11.87
C LEU A 205 -12.81 3.58 10.52
N SER A 206 -13.80 4.43 10.18
CA SER A 206 -14.57 4.32 8.94
C SER A 206 -13.66 4.40 7.70
N GLN A 207 -12.81 5.41 7.62
CA GLN A 207 -11.85 5.63 6.52
C GLN A 207 -10.93 4.43 6.29
N LYS A 208 -10.55 3.71 7.36
CA LYS A 208 -9.74 2.50 7.30
C LYS A 208 -10.54 1.30 6.82
N VAL A 209 -11.76 1.12 7.34
CA VAL A 209 -12.66 0.03 6.94
C VAL A 209 -12.93 0.08 5.45
N PHE A 210 -13.21 1.27 4.89
CA PHE A 210 -13.38 1.41 3.44
C PHE A 210 -12.10 1.07 2.68
N GLY A 211 -10.93 1.53 3.11
CA GLY A 211 -9.65 1.15 2.49
C GLY A 211 -9.44 -0.37 2.47
N THR A 212 -9.64 -1.04 3.59
CA THR A 212 -9.55 -2.51 3.72
C THR A 212 -10.57 -3.22 2.83
N LEU A 213 -11.81 -2.73 2.77
CA LEU A 213 -12.87 -3.28 1.93
C LEU A 213 -12.51 -3.22 0.44
N PHE A 214 -12.00 -2.09 -0.03
CA PHE A 214 -11.50 -1.98 -1.40
C PHE A 214 -10.31 -2.91 -1.66
N GLY A 215 -9.47 -3.17 -0.65
CA GLY A 215 -8.37 -4.13 -0.75
C GLY A 215 -8.88 -5.56 -0.95
N LEU A 216 -9.87 -5.95 -0.15
CA LEU A 216 -10.57 -7.24 -0.27
C LEU A 216 -11.30 -7.38 -1.61
N LEU A 217 -11.98 -6.33 -2.06
CA LEU A 217 -12.68 -6.33 -3.35
C LEU A 217 -11.71 -6.45 -4.53
N GLY A 218 -10.60 -5.72 -4.50
CA GLY A 218 -9.55 -5.83 -5.51
C GLY A 218 -8.98 -7.24 -5.58
N TRP A 219 -8.68 -7.84 -4.42
CA TRP A 219 -8.22 -9.22 -4.32
C TRP A 219 -9.27 -10.23 -4.81
N TYR A 220 -10.53 -10.10 -4.37
CA TYR A 220 -11.60 -11.02 -4.77
C TYR A 220 -11.91 -10.91 -6.27
N GLY A 221 -11.89 -9.70 -6.81
CA GLY A 221 -12.04 -9.47 -8.25
C GLY A 221 -10.94 -10.15 -9.07
N THR A 222 -9.69 -10.12 -8.61
CA THR A 222 -8.58 -10.80 -9.29
C THR A 222 -8.61 -12.30 -9.05
N TYR A 223 -8.37 -12.75 -7.82
CA TYR A 223 -8.17 -14.16 -7.50
C TYR A 223 -9.48 -14.94 -7.50
N GLY A 224 -10.58 -14.34 -7.05
CA GLY A 224 -11.89 -14.99 -6.97
C GLY A 224 -12.68 -15.03 -8.28
N PHE A 225 -12.42 -14.12 -9.24
CA PHE A 225 -13.21 -14.02 -10.47
C PHE A 225 -12.38 -14.02 -11.76
N TRP A 226 -11.46 -13.07 -11.92
CA TRP A 226 -10.72 -12.91 -13.18
C TRP A 226 -9.73 -14.07 -13.40
N TYR A 227 -8.98 -14.47 -12.38
CA TYR A 227 -7.92 -15.47 -12.47
C TYR A 227 -8.44 -16.89 -12.71
N LEU A 228 -9.76 -17.09 -12.64
CA LEU A 228 -10.44 -18.31 -13.06
C LEU A 228 -10.63 -18.42 -14.58
N LYS A 229 -10.50 -17.32 -15.33
CA LYS A 229 -10.74 -17.31 -16.78
C LYS A 229 -9.51 -17.70 -17.58
N SER A 230 -9.72 -18.39 -18.70
CA SER A 230 -8.68 -18.93 -19.60
C SER A 230 -7.76 -17.90 -20.25
N PHE A 231 -8.07 -16.61 -20.17
CA PHE A 231 -7.26 -15.49 -20.70
C PHE A 231 -6.45 -14.75 -19.62
N SER A 232 -6.70 -15.04 -18.34
CA SER A 232 -6.09 -14.36 -17.19
C SER A 232 -4.69 -14.90 -16.84
N PRO A 233 -3.92 -14.24 -15.95
CA PRO A 233 -2.66 -14.78 -15.43
C PRO A 233 -2.83 -16.21 -14.87
N GLY A 234 -3.98 -16.52 -14.29
CA GLY A 234 -4.33 -17.82 -13.74
C GLY A 234 -3.99 -17.96 -12.26
N LEU A 235 -4.75 -18.77 -11.53
CA LEU A 235 -4.53 -19.05 -10.10
C LEU A 235 -3.22 -19.79 -9.84
N PRO A 236 -2.51 -19.53 -8.72
CA PRO A 236 -1.36 -20.34 -8.29
C PRO A 236 -1.74 -21.83 -8.31
N PRO A 237 -0.87 -22.71 -8.84
CA PRO A 237 -1.19 -24.12 -8.95
C PRO A 237 -1.47 -24.69 -7.55
N GLN A 238 -2.72 -25.05 -7.31
CA GLN A 238 -3.16 -25.78 -6.13
C GLN A 238 -3.32 -27.27 -6.49
N SER A 239 -2.95 -28.14 -5.56
CA SER A 239 -2.94 -29.62 -5.64
C SER A 239 -4.14 -30.24 -6.36
N CYS A 240 -5.34 -29.68 -6.19
CA CYS A 240 -6.58 -30.24 -6.74
C CYS A 240 -6.68 -30.06 -8.27
N SER A 241 -6.20 -28.95 -8.82
CA SER A 241 -6.31 -28.62 -10.25
C SER A 241 -5.29 -29.36 -11.14
N LEU A 242 -4.12 -29.72 -10.58
CA LEU A 242 -3.07 -30.44 -11.30
C LEU A 242 -3.35 -31.93 -11.43
N ASN A 243 -4.01 -32.56 -10.45
CA ASN A 243 -4.39 -33.96 -10.54
C ASN A 243 -5.42 -34.18 -11.65
N LEU A 244 -6.49 -33.37 -11.69
CA LEU A 244 -7.49 -33.40 -12.78
C LEU A 244 -6.86 -33.18 -14.17
N LYS A 245 -5.87 -32.29 -14.28
CA LYS A 245 -5.19 -32.03 -15.57
C LYS A 245 -4.20 -33.13 -15.96
N ARG A 246 -3.57 -33.79 -14.98
CA ARG A 246 -2.68 -34.94 -15.19
C ARG A 246 -3.48 -36.17 -15.63
N ASP A 247 -4.68 -36.35 -15.08
CA ASP A 247 -5.56 -37.46 -15.44
C ASP A 247 -6.15 -37.24 -16.84
N SER A 248 -6.57 -36.02 -17.18
CA SER A 248 -7.08 -35.68 -18.53
C SER A 248 -6.03 -35.74 -19.65
N TYR A 249 -4.72 -35.81 -19.33
CA TYR A 249 -3.64 -35.94 -20.32
C TYR A 249 -3.12 -37.39 -20.41
N LYS A 250 -3.61 -38.28 -19.54
CA LYS A 250 -3.31 -39.71 -19.52
C LYS A 250 -4.40 -40.58 -20.14
N GLU A 251 -5.55 -40.00 -20.45
CA GLU A 251 -6.55 -40.57 -21.38
C GLU A 251 -6.32 -40.06 -22.80
#